data_AF-A0AAE4VER8-F1
#
_entry.id   AF-A0AAE4VER8-F1
#
_cell.length_a   1.000
_cell.length_b   1.000
_cell.length_c   1.000
_cell.angle_alpha   90.00
_cell.angle_beta   90.00
_cell.angle_gamma   90.00
#
_symmetry.space_group_name_H-M   'P 1'
#
loop_
_entity.id
_entity.type
_entity.pdbx_description
1 polymer ?
#
loop_
_entity_poly.entity_id
_entity_poly.type
_entity_poly.pdbx_seq_one_letter_code
_entity_poly.pdbx_strand_id
1 'polypeptide(L)' 'MKRLVIALSICAATGLAVSAPAYADPDTDFANELHTFGIYGQRDYNAWIAKIMCKRLHNGVDHTAQDSVKFVKNQ' A
#
# COMPACT_ATOMS: atom_id res chain seq x y z
N MET A 1 -39.71 -14.60 17.81
CA MET A 1 -39.06 -14.42 16.49
C MET A 1 -38.84 -12.96 16.11
N LYS A 2 -39.87 -12.10 16.10
CA LYS A 2 -39.75 -10.66 15.72
C LYS A 2 -38.70 -9.87 16.50
N ARG A 3 -38.60 -10.08 17.83
CA ARG A 3 -37.59 -9.44 18.70
C ARG A 3 -36.15 -9.90 18.43
N LEU A 4 -36.00 -11.15 17.99
CA LEU A 4 -34.70 -11.76 17.69
C LEU A 4 -34.18 -11.25 16.35
N VAL A 5 -35.08 -11.08 15.37
CA VAL A 5 -34.77 -10.43 14.08
C VAL A 5 -34.35 -8.97 14.29
N ILE A 6 -35.08 -8.20 15.12
CA ILE A 6 -34.74 -6.80 15.41
C ILE A 6 -33.36 -6.69 16.06
N ALA A 7 -33.07 -7.53 17.06
CA ALA A 7 -31.77 -7.54 17.73
C ALA A 7 -30.61 -7.83 16.76
N LEU A 8 -30.80 -8.81 15.85
CA LEU A 8 -29.79 -9.16 14.85
C LEU A 8 -29.52 -8.01 13.87
N SER A 9 -30.57 -7.33 13.41
CA SER A 9 -30.44 -6.18 12.50
C SER A 9 -29.74 -4.98 13.14
N ILE A 10 -29.96 -4.74 14.44
CA ILE A 10 -29.26 -3.66 15.16
C ILE A 10 -27.77 -3.96 15.27
N CYS A 11 -27.39 -5.19 15.64
CA CYS A 11 -25.99 -5.59 15.76
C CYS A 11 -25.23 -5.52 14.42
N ALA A 12 -25.88 -5.86 13.30
CA ALA A 12 -25.27 -5.76 11.98
C ALA A 12 -25.05 -4.29 11.56
N ALA A 13 -26.03 -3.42 11.83
CA ALA A 13 -25.94 -2.00 11.51
C ALA A 13 -24.86 -1.28 12.34
N THR A 14 -24.74 -1.60 13.63
CA THR A 14 -23.70 -1.00 14.48
C THR A 14 -22.30 -1.51 14.14
N GLY A 15 -22.15 -2.77 13.74
CA GLY A 15 -20.85 -3.31 13.31
C GLY A 15 -20.28 -2.61 12.08
N LEU A 16 -21.12 -2.27 11.10
CA LEU A 16 -20.72 -1.52 9.91
C LEU A 16 -20.50 -0.02 10.18
N ALA A 17 -21.21 0.55 11.15
CA ALA A 17 -21.07 1.96 11.51
C ALA A 17 -19.81 2.27 12.32
N VAL A 18 -19.23 1.29 13.01
CA VAL A 18 -18.06 1.45 13.89
C VAL A 18 -16.82 0.72 13.37
N SER A 19 -16.87 0.13 12.17
CA SER A 19 -15.67 -0.43 11.55
C SER A 19 -14.71 0.71 11.23
N ALA A 20 -13.55 0.73 11.90
CA ALA A 20 -12.47 1.64 11.55
C ALA A 20 -12.10 1.43 10.06
N PRO A 21 -11.76 2.49 9.32
CA PRO A 21 -11.28 2.32 7.96
C PRO A 21 -10.12 1.34 7.98
N ALA A 22 -10.17 0.33 7.12
CA ALA A 22 -9.02 -0.53 6.89
C ALA A 22 -7.92 0.38 6.34
N TYR A 23 -6.96 0.74 7.18
CA TYR A 23 -5.80 1.49 6.73
C TYR A 23 -5.06 0.58 5.76
N ALA A 24 -5.02 0.97 4.49
CA ALA A 24 -4.38 0.18 3.49
C ALA A 24 -2.92 -0.06 3.90
N ASP A 25 -2.46 -1.28 3.68
CA ASP A 25 -1.05 -1.62 3.83
C ASP A 25 -0.23 -0.64 2.98
N PRO A 26 0.84 -0.01 3.52
CA PRO A 26 1.68 0.93 2.78
C PRO A 26 2.10 0.46 1.38
N ASP A 27 2.31 -0.85 1.18
CA ASP A 27 2.65 -1.40 -0.14
C ASP A 27 1.48 -1.28 -1.14
N THR A 28 0.23 -1.35 -0.66
CA THR A 28 -0.98 -1.14 -1.48
C THR A 28 -1.17 0.32 -1.83
N ASP A 29 -0.98 1.23 -0.87
CA ASP A 29 -1.03 2.68 -1.13
C ASP A 29 0.05 3.10 -2.12
N PHE A 30 1.25 2.57 -1.96
CA PHE A 30 2.36 2.80 -2.88
C PHE A 30 2.07 2.28 -4.29
N ALA A 31 1.50 1.08 -4.43
CA ALA A 31 1.12 0.56 -5.74
C ALA A 31 0.04 1.41 -6.41
N ASN A 32 -0.95 1.89 -5.64
CA ASN A 32 -1.98 2.79 -6.16
C ASN A 32 -1.38 4.11 -6.66
N GLU A 33 -0.44 4.68 -5.91
CA GLU A 33 0.30 5.89 -6.31
C GLU A 33 1.12 5.64 -7.58
N LEU A 34 1.84 4.52 -7.69
CA LEU A 34 2.57 4.19 -8.92
C LEU A 34 1.65 4.12 -10.16
N HIS A 35 0.43 3.61 -9.99
CA HIS A 35 -0.56 3.58 -11.06
C HIS A 35 -0.98 4.99 -11.53
N THR A 36 -0.93 6.02 -10.67
CA THR A 36 -1.22 7.40 -11.10
C THR A 36 -0.14 7.97 -12.01
N PHE A 37 1.07 7.40 -11.95
CA PHE A 37 2.18 7.69 -12.87
C PHE A 37 2.22 6.75 -14.09
N GLY A 38 1.24 5.85 -14.23
CA GLY A 38 1.21 4.84 -15.29
C GLY A 38 2.24 3.72 -15.12
N ILE A 39 2.79 3.55 -13.91
CA ILE A 39 3.76 2.50 -13.60
C ILE A 39 3.01 1.30 -13.05
N TYR A 40 2.92 0.24 -13.84
CA TYR A 40 2.24 -1.01 -13.46
C TYR A 40 3.25 -2.12 -13.21
N GLY A 41 2.99 -2.97 -12.23
CA GLY A 41 3.87 -4.09 -11.89
C GLY A 41 3.35 -4.90 -10.70
N GLN A 42 4.11 -5.92 -10.30
CA GLN A 42 3.79 -6.69 -9.09
C GLN A 42 4.05 -5.82 -7.86
N ARG A 43 3.03 -5.61 -7.03
CA ARG A 43 3.07 -4.75 -5.83
C ARG A 43 4.31 -4.99 -4.97
N ASP A 44 4.53 -6.23 -4.57
CA ASP A 44 5.60 -6.58 -3.63
C ASP A 44 7.00 -6.41 -4.25
N TYR A 45 7.12 -6.59 -5.58
CA TYR A 45 8.36 -6.32 -6.30
C TYR A 45 8.66 -4.82 -6.34
N ASN A 46 7.65 -3.99 -6.63
CA ASN A 46 7.78 -2.54 -6.65
C ASN A 46 8.11 -1.97 -5.25
N ALA A 47 7.48 -2.51 -4.20
CA ALA A 47 7.81 -2.15 -2.82
C ALA A 47 9.24 -2.57 -2.45
N TRP A 48 9.66 -3.76 -2.86
CA TRP A 48 11.01 -4.28 -2.61
C TRP A 48 12.10 -3.45 -3.31
N ILE A 49 11.96 -3.16 -4.61
CA ILE A 49 12.95 -2.38 -5.36
C ILE A 49 13.04 -0.95 -4.83
N ALA A 50 11.92 -0.32 -4.44
CA ALA A 50 11.90 1.00 -3.82
C ALA A 50 12.65 1.00 -2.48
N LYS A 51 12.47 -0.02 -1.64
CA LYS A 51 13.23 -0.18 -0.39
C LYS A 51 14.74 -0.28 -0.64
N ILE A 52 15.17 -0.98 -1.69
CA ILE A 52 16.58 -1.05 -2.07
C ILE A 52 17.10 0.32 -2.52
N MET A 53 16.37 1.03 -3.38
CA MET A 53 16.75 2.39 -3.78
C MET A 53 16.95 3.31 -2.59
N CYS A 54 15.99 3.36 -1.66
CA CYS A 54 16.09 4.17 -0.44
C CYS A 54 17.32 3.80 0.39
N LYS A 55 17.63 2.50 0.51
CA LYS A 55 18.84 2.03 1.22
C LYS A 55 20.12 2.45 0.51
N ARG A 56 20.16 2.40 -0.82
CA ARG A 56 21.31 2.84 -1.62
C ARG A 56 21.57 4.34 -1.46
N LEU A 57 20.50 5.15 -1.49
CA LEU A 57 20.57 6.59 -1.22
C LEU A 57 21.07 6.86 0.21
N HIS A 58 20.47 6.20 1.20
CA HIS A 58 20.85 6.37 2.61
C HIS A 58 22.33 6.03 2.87
N ASN A 59 22.83 4.98 2.22
CA ASN A 59 24.21 4.53 2.38
C ASN A 59 25.22 5.32 1.50
N GLY A 60 24.77 6.31 0.72
CA GLY A 60 25.62 7.06 -0.20
C GLY A 60 26.14 6.24 -1.39
N VAL A 61 25.52 5.09 -1.70
CA VAL A 61 25.83 4.32 -2.91
C VAL A 61 25.29 5.03 -4.15
N ASP A 62 24.08 5.59 -4.02
CA ASP A 62 23.50 6.54 -4.96
C ASP A 62 23.54 7.92 -4.27
N HIS A 63 24.09 8.95 -4.92
CA HIS A 63 24.18 10.29 -4.32
C HIS A 63 22.91 11.09 -4.55
N THR A 64 22.16 10.75 -5.61
CA THR A 64 20.89 11.37 -5.99
C THR A 64 19.89 10.31 -6.42
N ALA A 65 18.59 10.67 -6.42
CA ALA A 65 17.54 9.77 -6.91
C ALA A 65 17.76 9.38 -8.39
N GLN A 66 18.40 10.24 -9.18
CA GLN A 66 18.74 9.99 -10.57
C GLN A 66 19.79 8.88 -10.72
N ASP A 67 20.73 8.76 -9.78
CA ASP A 67 21.73 7.69 -9.80
C ASP A 67 21.08 6.30 -9.65
N SER A 68 20.00 6.23 -8.86
CA SER A 68 19.22 5.01 -8.67
C SER A 68 18.50 4.53 -9.93
N VAL A 69 18.29 5.38 -10.94
CA VAL A 69 17.65 4.99 -12.20
C VAL A 69 18.46 3.90 -12.91
N LYS A 70 19.80 3.95 -12.84
CA LYS A 70 20.66 2.92 -13.43
C LYS A 70 20.47 1.57 -12.73
N PHE A 71 20.31 1.57 -11.42
CA PHE A 71 20.03 0.36 -10.65
C PHE A 71 18.68 -0.25 -11.06
N VAL A 72 17.61 0.57 -11.08
CA VAL A 72 16.26 0.12 -11.43
C VAL A 72 16.18 -0.46 -12.83
N LYS A 73 16.81 0.19 -13.81
CA LYS A 73 16.84 -0.29 -15.21
C LYS A 73 17.52 -1.65 -15.40
N ASN A 74 18.32 -2.09 -14.43
CA ASN A 74 19.06 -3.34 -14.47
C ASN A 74 18.46 -4.43 -13.55
N GLN A 75 17.28 -4.20 -12.99
CA GLN A 75 16.53 -5.23 -12.25
C GLN A 75 15.66 -6.04 -13.20
#